data_AF-A0A924UGU5-F1
#
_entry.id   AF-A0A924UGU5-F1
#
_cell.length_a   1.000
_cell.length_b   1.000
_cell.length_c   1.000
_cell.angle_alpha   90.00
_cell.angle_beta   90.00
_cell.angle_gamma   90.00
#
_symmetry.space_group_name_H-M   'P 1'
#
loop_
_entity.id
_entity.type
_entity.pdbx_description
1 polymer ?
#
loop_
_entity_poly.entity_id
_entity_poly.type
_entity_poly.pdbx_seq_one_letter_code
_entity_poly.pdbx_strand_id
1 'polypeptide(L)'
;MSLIYTAIISDLHLTDPEPARHRAKAKNPLWKKFKTKEFFLDETLVQFLSHIQEQSQGHKVELILNGDIFDFDSVMSLPDNPIYPISWLEKRRGLFPKQEKSLFKINVILEEHQVFVTALAEFIRNGNDVVIIPGNHDVELHFPDVQKAIRNSLQLDDEQKLRLKFADWFYISNKDTLIEHGHQQDPYCMCENPLNPFLLDYNELSIRLPFGNVACRYIMNGLGLFNPHVEKNYIMSVGQYLKFFFKYLITTQPLIIWTWFWGSVVTLWHVTADRFSEPFKSSISHEKRVDEAAVRAQATPAIVRELQELFVSPATNDPILIAKELWLDRLFLIIFGFGVVYVFVSFLKSYLGISLFWIFLPLALMIPFFLFYARSVTSLVGEYKEPSESLLAKQSEVAGVRRVVYGHTHIARHEFYGVVEHLNSGSWSPAFTNVECTETIEKNTYVWITPTNEETYSRKAELLQFAKK
;
A
#
# COMPACT_ATOMS: atom_id res chain seq x y z
N MET A 1 -24.13 -29.53 3.48
CA MET A 1 -22.97 -28.59 3.52
C MET A 1 -23.35 -27.43 4.41
N SER A 2 -22.45 -26.95 5.27
CA SER A 2 -22.73 -25.77 6.09
C SER A 2 -22.86 -24.54 5.19
N LEU A 3 -23.88 -23.72 5.40
CA LEU A 3 -24.02 -22.40 4.77
C LEU A 3 -22.84 -21.53 5.24
N ILE A 4 -21.95 -21.15 4.32
CA ILE A 4 -20.80 -20.28 4.61
C ILE A 4 -21.07 -18.92 4.00
N TYR A 5 -21.07 -17.91 4.86
CA TYR A 5 -21.07 -16.50 4.47
C TYR A 5 -19.64 -16.01 4.37
N THR A 6 -19.31 -15.15 3.41
CA THR A 6 -17.98 -14.55 3.30
C THR A 6 -18.10 -13.02 3.31
N ALA A 7 -17.35 -12.37 4.18
CA ALA A 7 -17.16 -10.92 4.18
C ALA A 7 -15.74 -10.60 3.72
N ILE A 8 -15.59 -9.63 2.82
CA ILE A 8 -14.28 -9.20 2.32
C ILE A 8 -14.14 -7.69 2.51
N ILE A 9 -13.09 -7.28 3.22
CA ILE A 9 -12.68 -5.88 3.41
C ILE A 9 -11.19 -5.74 3.09
N SER A 10 -10.76 -4.55 2.71
CA SER A 10 -9.36 -4.24 2.35
C SER A 10 -8.98 -2.83 2.77
N ASP A 11 -7.68 -2.52 2.71
CA ASP A 11 -7.13 -1.17 2.83
C ASP A 11 -7.50 -0.51 4.18
N LEU A 12 -7.23 -1.23 5.28
CA LEU A 12 -7.44 -0.74 6.65
C LEU A 12 -6.30 0.20 7.09
N HIS A 13 -5.07 -0.07 6.63
CA HIS A 13 -3.84 0.68 6.96
C HIS A 13 -3.62 0.90 8.47
N LEU A 14 -3.79 -0.13 9.30
CA LEU A 14 -3.50 -0.06 10.74
C LEU A 14 -2.02 0.27 10.97
N THR A 15 -1.71 1.22 11.86
CA THR A 15 -0.38 1.82 11.99
C THR A 15 -0.17 2.46 13.37
N ASP A 16 1.04 2.97 13.68
CA ASP A 16 1.27 3.67 14.95
C ASP A 16 0.64 5.08 14.96
N PRO A 17 0.24 5.65 16.10
CA PRO A 17 -0.36 6.99 16.13
C PRO A 17 0.67 8.07 15.80
N GLU A 18 0.19 9.24 15.37
CA GLU A 18 0.97 10.48 15.46
C GLU A 18 0.54 11.28 16.71
N PRO A 19 1.46 11.77 17.57
CA PRO A 19 2.91 11.54 17.51
C PRO A 19 3.29 10.08 17.79
N ALA A 20 4.36 9.63 17.12
CA ALA A 20 4.96 8.32 17.35
C ALA A 20 5.34 8.12 18.83
N ARG A 21 5.28 6.88 19.33
CA ARG A 21 5.38 6.53 20.77
C ARG A 21 6.54 7.16 21.54
N HIS A 22 7.72 7.16 20.93
CA HIS A 22 8.95 7.72 21.50
C HIS A 22 8.94 9.26 21.59
N ARG A 23 7.87 9.93 21.14
CA ARG A 23 7.73 11.39 21.14
C ARG A 23 6.55 11.82 22.00
N ALA A 24 6.83 12.70 22.96
CA ALA A 24 5.79 13.23 23.85
C ALA A 24 4.78 14.18 23.16
N LYS A 25 5.17 14.84 22.04
CA LYS A 25 4.32 15.81 21.33
C LYS A 25 4.57 15.75 19.82
N ALA A 26 3.52 16.02 19.05
CA ALA A 26 3.63 16.21 17.61
C ALA A 26 4.46 17.45 17.29
N LYS A 27 5.17 17.42 16.16
CA LYS A 27 5.94 18.57 15.66
C LYS A 27 5.04 19.76 15.35
N ASN A 28 3.83 19.48 14.87
CA ASN A 28 2.78 20.43 14.55
C ASN A 28 1.43 19.70 14.70
N PRO A 29 0.35 20.35 15.20
CA PRO A 29 -0.96 19.70 15.35
C PRO A 29 -1.58 19.14 14.07
N LEU A 30 -1.18 19.65 12.90
CA LEU A 30 -1.63 19.21 11.59
C LEU A 30 -0.72 18.14 10.97
N TRP A 31 0.43 17.86 11.60
CA TRP A 31 1.36 16.86 11.09
C TRP A 31 0.74 15.47 11.20
N LYS A 32 0.61 14.78 10.06
CA LYS A 32 -0.03 13.48 9.89
C LYS A 32 -1.33 13.37 10.70
N LYS A 33 -2.14 14.43 10.67
CA LYS A 33 -3.35 14.51 11.51
C LYS A 33 -4.29 13.35 11.27
N PHE A 34 -4.43 12.86 10.05
CA PHE A 34 -5.24 11.68 9.70
C PHE A 34 -4.84 10.39 10.44
N LYS A 35 -3.66 10.37 11.05
CA LYS A 35 -3.06 9.22 11.77
C LYS A 35 -3.15 9.38 13.29
N THR A 36 -3.82 10.40 13.81
CA THR A 36 -4.04 10.55 15.25
C THR A 36 -5.08 9.53 15.72
N LYS A 37 -5.02 9.14 17.00
CA LYS A 37 -5.91 8.10 17.57
C LYS A 37 -7.40 8.40 17.42
N GLU A 38 -7.79 9.68 17.30
CA GLU A 38 -9.18 10.09 17.09
C GLU A 38 -9.77 9.60 15.76
N PHE A 39 -8.92 9.26 14.78
CA PHE A 39 -9.32 8.75 13.46
C PHE A 39 -9.03 7.26 13.28
N PHE A 40 -8.68 6.54 14.34
CA PHE A 40 -8.52 5.09 14.27
C PHE A 40 -9.86 4.40 14.01
N LEU A 41 -9.81 3.33 13.22
CA LEU A 41 -10.99 2.62 12.74
C LEU A 41 -11.48 1.54 13.72
N ASP A 42 -10.77 1.31 14.83
CA ASP A 42 -11.01 0.21 15.76
C ASP A 42 -12.48 0.04 16.13
N GLU A 43 -13.12 1.10 16.65
CA GLU A 43 -14.53 1.05 17.05
C GLU A 43 -15.46 0.72 15.88
N THR A 44 -15.16 1.25 14.69
CA THR A 44 -15.93 0.97 13.48
C THR A 44 -15.77 -0.49 13.05
N LEU A 45 -14.57 -1.06 13.18
CA LEU A 45 -14.28 -2.47 12.90
C LEU A 45 -14.97 -3.40 13.90
N VAL A 46 -15.01 -3.06 15.20
CA VAL A 46 -15.78 -3.81 16.20
C VAL A 46 -17.25 -3.89 15.81
N GLN A 47 -17.86 -2.74 15.50
CA GLN A 47 -19.27 -2.69 15.08
C GLN A 47 -19.50 -3.46 13.78
N PHE A 48 -18.56 -3.41 12.84
CA PHE A 48 -18.64 -4.17 11.59
C PHE A 48 -18.62 -5.69 11.83
N LEU A 49 -17.74 -6.18 12.71
CA LEU A 49 -17.68 -7.59 13.08
C LEU A 49 -19.01 -8.07 13.71
N SER A 50 -19.60 -7.26 14.59
CA SER A 50 -20.95 -7.54 15.13
C SER A 50 -22.00 -7.54 14.03
N HIS A 51 -21.95 -6.57 13.11
CA HIS A 51 -22.89 -6.46 11.99
C HIS A 51 -22.85 -7.70 11.09
N ILE A 52 -21.68 -8.14 10.62
CA ILE A 52 -21.61 -9.34 9.76
C ILE A 52 -22.01 -10.62 10.51
N GLN A 53 -21.77 -10.69 11.82
CA GLN A 53 -22.24 -11.79 12.66
C GLN A 53 -23.77 -11.82 12.75
N GLU A 54 -24.43 -10.68 12.92
CA GLU A 54 -25.89 -10.55 12.89
C GLU A 54 -26.45 -10.91 11.50
N GLN A 55 -25.84 -10.36 10.44
CA GLN A 55 -26.25 -10.61 9.04
C GLN A 55 -26.15 -12.10 8.67
N SER A 56 -25.24 -12.85 9.27
CA SER A 56 -25.09 -14.30 9.04
C SER A 56 -26.19 -15.15 9.69
N GLN A 57 -27.07 -14.57 10.52
CA GLN A 57 -28.14 -15.28 11.23
C GLN A 57 -27.65 -16.48 12.07
N GLY A 58 -26.46 -16.34 12.68
CA GLY A 58 -25.84 -17.38 13.50
C GLY A 58 -25.10 -18.47 12.71
N HIS A 59 -25.02 -18.34 11.37
CA HIS A 59 -24.14 -19.17 10.56
C HIS A 59 -22.69 -18.70 10.66
N LYS A 60 -21.78 -19.60 10.27
CA LYS A 60 -20.35 -19.30 10.23
C LYS A 60 -20.04 -18.27 9.15
N VAL A 61 -19.20 -17.30 9.51
CA VAL A 61 -18.64 -16.31 8.59
C VAL A 61 -17.16 -16.59 8.34
N GLU A 62 -16.74 -16.48 7.09
CA GLU A 62 -15.34 -16.37 6.67
C GLU A 62 -15.04 -14.88 6.42
N LEU A 63 -14.26 -14.26 7.30
CA LEU A 63 -13.78 -12.90 7.10
C LEU A 63 -12.45 -12.92 6.35
N ILE A 64 -12.39 -12.20 5.23
CA ILE A 64 -11.20 -12.08 4.41
C ILE A 64 -10.71 -10.64 4.47
N LEU A 65 -9.52 -10.47 5.03
CA LEU A 65 -8.78 -9.21 5.11
C LEU A 65 -7.87 -9.16 3.86
N ASN A 66 -8.36 -8.51 2.80
CA ASN A 66 -7.82 -8.57 1.43
C ASN A 66 -6.79 -7.48 1.14
N GLY A 67 -5.70 -7.48 1.91
CA GLY A 67 -4.54 -6.63 1.70
C GLY A 67 -4.67 -5.20 2.21
N ASP A 68 -3.51 -4.60 2.38
CA ASP A 68 -3.23 -3.32 3.02
C ASP A 68 -3.89 -3.19 4.40
N ILE A 69 -3.71 -4.24 5.21
CA ILE A 69 -4.27 -4.35 6.56
C ILE A 69 -3.39 -3.62 7.57
N PHE A 70 -2.08 -3.83 7.50
CA PHE A 70 -1.07 -3.25 8.37
C PHE A 70 -0.14 -2.36 7.53
N ASP A 71 -0.16 -1.06 7.79
CA ASP A 71 0.72 -0.12 7.08
C ASP A 71 2.08 0.00 7.79
N PHE A 72 2.94 -0.98 7.49
CA PHE A 72 4.31 -1.05 7.98
C PHE A 72 5.20 0.12 7.52
N ASP A 73 4.88 0.75 6.40
CA ASP A 73 5.66 1.87 5.85
C ASP A 73 5.40 3.16 6.60
N SER A 74 4.17 3.34 7.06
CA SER A 74 3.77 4.51 7.85
C SER A 74 4.25 4.46 9.30
N VAL A 75 4.78 3.32 9.79
CA VAL A 75 5.23 3.19 11.19
C VAL A 75 6.46 4.06 11.46
N MET A 76 6.29 5.06 12.32
CA MET A 76 7.34 6.03 12.68
C MET A 76 7.90 5.83 14.09
N SER A 77 7.27 4.96 14.89
CA SER A 77 7.76 4.58 16.22
C SER A 77 9.12 3.91 16.15
N LEU A 78 9.92 4.12 17.19
CA LEU A 78 11.25 3.56 17.36
C LEU A 78 11.30 2.88 18.73
N PRO A 79 12.05 1.78 18.87
CA PRO A 79 12.25 1.16 20.17
C PRO A 79 13.05 2.09 21.09
N ASP A 80 12.67 2.17 22.36
CA ASP A 80 13.41 2.95 23.36
C ASP A 80 14.82 2.38 23.60
N ASN A 81 14.92 1.05 23.62
CA ASN A 81 16.17 0.30 23.79
C ASN A 81 16.39 -0.64 22.59
N PRO A 82 16.92 -0.13 21.47
CA PRO A 82 17.14 -0.94 20.27
C PRO A 82 18.21 -1.99 20.50
N ILE A 83 17.91 -3.25 20.15
CA ILE A 83 18.89 -4.36 20.10
C ILE A 83 19.63 -4.44 18.76
N TYR A 84 19.35 -3.51 17.83
CA TYR A 84 19.89 -3.44 16.49
C TYR A 84 20.26 -2.00 16.12
N PRO A 85 21.20 -1.77 15.17
CA PRO A 85 21.53 -0.43 14.73
C PRO A 85 20.35 0.23 13.98
N ILE A 86 20.10 1.50 14.33
CA ILE A 86 19.12 2.36 13.65
C ILE A 86 19.87 3.54 13.04
N SER A 87 19.87 3.61 11.71
CA SER A 87 20.50 4.69 10.95
C SER A 87 19.79 6.03 11.14
N TRP A 88 20.48 7.13 10.84
CA TRP A 88 19.87 8.46 10.83
C TRP A 88 18.66 8.55 9.89
N LEU A 89 18.72 7.86 8.74
CA LEU A 89 17.65 7.86 7.76
C LEU A 89 16.42 7.15 8.31
N GLU A 90 16.60 6.01 8.99
CA GLU A 90 15.49 5.30 9.64
C GLU A 90 14.83 6.12 10.73
N LYS A 91 15.60 6.82 11.56
CA LYS A 91 15.05 7.71 12.59
C LYS A 91 14.15 8.81 12.01
N ARG A 92 14.37 9.17 10.73
CA ARG A 92 13.60 10.21 10.04
C ARG A 92 12.49 9.67 9.14
N ARG A 93 12.59 8.42 8.66
CA ARG A 93 11.77 7.90 7.55
C ARG A 93 11.12 6.54 7.84
N GLY A 94 11.31 5.97 9.04
CA GLY A 94 10.78 4.66 9.43
C GLY A 94 11.85 3.55 9.38
N LEU A 95 11.64 2.45 10.11
CA LEU A 95 12.59 1.33 10.21
C LEU A 95 12.61 0.45 8.95
N PHE A 96 13.79 -0.01 8.50
CA PHE A 96 13.90 -0.91 7.33
C PHE A 96 13.17 -2.24 7.56
N PRO A 97 12.67 -2.90 6.51
CA PRO A 97 11.90 -4.15 6.62
C PRO A 97 12.83 -5.36 6.84
N LYS A 98 13.55 -5.34 7.96
CA LYS A 98 14.34 -6.47 8.48
C LYS A 98 13.54 -7.18 9.55
N GLN A 99 13.73 -8.49 9.72
CA GLN A 99 12.88 -9.31 10.59
C GLN A 99 12.64 -8.72 11.99
N GLU A 100 13.68 -8.30 12.71
CA GLU A 100 13.57 -7.74 14.06
C GLU A 100 12.88 -6.37 14.09
N LYS A 101 13.05 -5.59 13.02
CA LYS A 101 12.42 -4.28 12.83
C LYS A 101 10.95 -4.43 12.46
N SER A 102 10.62 -5.35 11.57
CA SER A 102 9.26 -5.74 11.20
C SER A 102 8.49 -6.29 12.40
N LEU A 103 9.13 -7.13 13.21
CA LEU A 103 8.57 -7.63 14.46
C LEU A 103 8.26 -6.49 15.45
N PHE A 104 9.17 -5.52 15.59
CA PHE A 104 8.89 -4.33 16.39
C PHE A 104 7.69 -3.55 15.84
N LYS A 105 7.65 -3.31 14.52
CA LYS A 105 6.57 -2.54 13.88
C LYS A 105 5.21 -3.22 14.08
N ILE A 106 5.09 -4.53 13.85
CA ILE A 106 3.80 -5.21 14.05
C ILE A 106 3.37 -5.18 15.53
N ASN A 107 4.29 -5.36 16.48
CA ASN A 107 3.94 -5.28 17.90
C ASN A 107 3.43 -3.89 18.28
N VAL A 108 4.02 -2.83 17.74
CA VAL A 108 3.50 -1.46 17.89
C VAL A 108 2.07 -1.37 17.36
N ILE A 109 1.82 -1.85 16.15
CA ILE A 109 0.47 -1.80 15.55
C ILE A 109 -0.54 -2.57 16.41
N LEU A 110 -0.23 -3.81 16.78
CA LEU A 110 -1.11 -4.66 17.59
C LEU A 110 -1.43 -4.05 18.96
N GLU A 111 -0.46 -3.39 19.59
CA GLU A 111 -0.64 -2.74 20.87
C GLU A 111 -1.42 -1.41 20.78
N GLU A 112 -1.33 -0.69 19.65
CA GLU A 112 -2.11 0.54 19.42
C GLU A 112 -3.56 0.24 19.02
N HIS A 113 -3.79 -0.93 18.42
CA HIS A 113 -5.11 -1.38 17.94
C HIS A 113 -5.65 -2.58 18.75
N GLN A 114 -5.45 -2.57 20.07
CA GLN A 114 -5.89 -3.67 20.97
C GLN A 114 -7.40 -3.91 20.92
N VAL A 115 -8.18 -2.86 20.67
CA VAL A 115 -9.64 -2.94 20.54
C VAL A 115 -10.01 -3.82 19.35
N PHE A 116 -9.41 -3.57 18.18
CA PHE A 116 -9.59 -4.43 17.01
C PHE A 116 -9.07 -5.86 17.24
N VAL A 117 -7.87 -6.03 17.82
CA VAL A 117 -7.29 -7.36 18.09
C VAL A 117 -8.21 -8.20 19.00
N THR A 118 -8.77 -7.58 20.04
CA THR A 118 -9.69 -8.25 20.97
C THR A 118 -10.97 -8.69 20.26
N ALA A 119 -11.57 -7.81 19.46
CA ALA A 119 -12.79 -8.14 18.71
C ALA A 119 -12.56 -9.21 17.63
N LEU A 120 -11.40 -9.21 16.97
CA LEU A 120 -11.03 -10.25 16.02
C LEU A 120 -10.86 -11.62 16.73
N ALA A 121 -10.27 -11.63 17.93
CA ALA A 121 -10.15 -12.84 18.74
C ALA A 121 -11.54 -13.37 19.16
N GLU A 122 -12.45 -12.50 19.62
CA GLU A 122 -13.83 -12.87 19.95
C GLU A 122 -14.58 -13.41 18.73
N PHE A 123 -14.42 -12.79 17.57
CA PHE A 123 -15.00 -13.24 16.31
C PHE A 123 -14.56 -14.67 15.97
N ILE A 124 -13.27 -14.99 16.14
CA ILE A 124 -12.74 -16.35 15.94
C ILE A 124 -13.27 -17.32 17.00
N ARG A 125 -13.35 -16.92 18.28
CA ARG A 125 -13.91 -17.74 19.37
C ARG A 125 -15.37 -18.11 19.14
N ASN A 126 -16.13 -17.24 18.46
CA ASN A 126 -17.51 -17.52 18.04
C ASN A 126 -17.61 -18.55 16.89
N GLY A 127 -16.48 -19.13 16.45
CA GLY A 127 -16.44 -20.21 15.47
C GLY A 127 -16.29 -19.75 14.03
N ASN A 128 -15.97 -18.48 13.80
CA ASN A 128 -15.69 -17.92 12.48
C ASN A 128 -14.25 -18.15 12.03
N ASP A 129 -14.00 -18.01 10.73
CA ASP A 129 -12.65 -18.07 10.16
C ASP A 129 -12.18 -16.68 9.71
N VAL A 130 -10.87 -16.45 9.80
CA VAL A 130 -10.22 -15.22 9.32
C VAL A 130 -9.08 -15.60 8.38
N VAL A 131 -9.07 -15.01 7.19
CA VAL A 131 -8.00 -15.15 6.21
C VAL A 131 -7.38 -13.78 5.98
N ILE A 132 -6.06 -13.69 6.11
CA ILE A 132 -5.28 -12.49 5.80
C ILE A 132 -4.54 -12.73 4.50
N ILE A 133 -4.79 -11.87 3.51
CA ILE A 133 -4.09 -11.84 2.23
C ILE A 133 -3.20 -10.59 2.25
N PRO A 134 -1.87 -10.69 2.08
CA PRO A 134 -1.00 -9.52 2.07
C PRO A 134 -1.26 -8.59 0.86
N GLY A 135 -1.38 -7.29 1.12
CA GLY A 135 -1.25 -6.25 0.11
C GLY A 135 0.20 -5.78 -0.07
N ASN A 136 0.39 -4.70 -0.83
CA ASN A 136 1.74 -4.15 -1.04
C ASN A 136 2.29 -3.46 0.22
N HIS A 137 1.45 -2.99 1.15
CA HIS A 137 1.91 -2.48 2.45
C HIS A 137 2.17 -3.59 3.48
N ASP A 138 1.67 -4.80 3.24
CA ASP A 138 1.75 -5.94 4.16
C ASP A 138 2.91 -6.91 3.86
N VAL A 139 3.85 -6.59 2.96
CA VAL A 139 4.87 -7.57 2.52
C VAL A 139 5.66 -8.14 3.71
N GLU A 140 5.78 -7.38 4.80
CA GLU A 140 6.42 -7.83 6.05
C GLU A 140 5.70 -8.97 6.78
N LEU A 141 4.44 -9.27 6.43
CA LEU A 141 3.74 -10.49 6.88
C LEU A 141 4.40 -11.78 6.40
N HIS A 142 5.30 -11.74 5.41
CA HIS A 142 6.04 -12.93 4.97
C HIS A 142 7.05 -13.40 6.03
N PHE A 143 7.45 -12.56 6.98
CA PHE A 143 8.27 -13.00 8.12
C PHE A 143 7.45 -13.91 9.05
N PRO A 144 7.88 -15.17 9.30
CA PRO A 144 7.16 -16.08 10.18
C PRO A 144 6.98 -15.54 11.60
N ASP A 145 7.95 -14.79 12.12
CA ASP A 145 7.87 -14.17 13.44
C ASP A 145 6.82 -13.07 13.52
N VAL A 146 6.56 -12.35 12.43
CA VAL A 146 5.49 -11.35 12.34
C VAL A 146 4.13 -12.04 12.41
N GLN A 147 3.92 -13.12 11.64
CA GLN A 147 2.67 -13.91 11.73
C GLN A 147 2.50 -14.53 13.12
N LYS A 148 3.59 -15.01 13.73
CA LYS A 148 3.57 -15.55 15.08
C LYS A 148 3.18 -14.49 16.12
N ALA A 149 3.66 -13.25 15.98
CA ALA A 149 3.27 -12.15 16.86
C ALA A 149 1.76 -11.88 16.78
N ILE A 150 1.19 -11.80 15.58
CA ILE A 150 -0.26 -11.63 15.36
C ILE A 150 -1.05 -12.80 15.98
N ARG A 151 -0.60 -14.04 15.78
CA ARG A 151 -1.25 -15.21 16.39
C ARG A 151 -1.24 -15.17 17.91
N ASN A 152 -0.13 -14.74 18.49
CA ASN A 152 0.02 -14.66 19.94
C ASN A 152 -0.80 -13.53 20.55
N SER A 153 -0.94 -12.39 19.86
CA SER A 153 -1.71 -11.25 20.37
C SER A 153 -3.20 -11.54 20.51
N LEU A 154 -3.74 -12.48 19.74
CA LEU A 154 -5.14 -12.89 19.83
C LEU A 154 -5.46 -13.75 21.08
N GLN A 155 -4.43 -14.32 21.73
CA GLN A 155 -4.59 -15.17 22.93
C GLN A 155 -5.67 -16.27 22.75
N LEU A 156 -5.58 -16.98 21.62
CA LEU A 156 -6.45 -18.09 21.26
C LEU A 156 -5.81 -19.42 21.69
N ASP A 157 -6.63 -20.45 21.91
CA ASP A 157 -6.13 -21.82 22.06
C ASP A 157 -5.64 -22.38 20.72
N ASP A 158 -4.98 -23.55 20.74
CA ASP A 158 -4.36 -24.11 19.54
C ASP A 158 -5.37 -24.54 18.47
N GLU A 159 -6.60 -24.91 18.83
CA GLU A 159 -7.66 -25.24 17.87
C GLU A 159 -8.21 -23.97 17.21
N GLN A 160 -8.45 -22.92 17.99
CA GLN A 160 -8.89 -21.61 17.52
C GLN A 160 -7.85 -20.94 16.62
N LYS A 161 -6.55 -21.09 16.91
CA LYS A 161 -5.47 -20.55 16.05
C LYS A 161 -5.52 -21.09 14.62
N LEU A 162 -6.03 -22.30 14.39
CA LEU A 162 -6.17 -22.89 13.05
C LEU A 162 -7.20 -22.16 12.17
N ARG A 163 -8.08 -21.36 12.78
CA ARG A 163 -9.09 -20.54 12.10
C ARG A 163 -8.54 -19.23 11.55
N LEU A 164 -7.35 -18.81 11.98
CA LEU A 164 -6.61 -17.71 11.38
C LEU A 164 -5.62 -18.26 10.34
N LYS A 165 -5.79 -17.87 9.07
CA LYS A 165 -4.92 -18.27 7.96
C LYS A 165 -4.23 -17.04 7.36
N PHE A 166 -2.99 -17.24 6.92
CA PHE A 166 -2.27 -16.27 6.10
C PHE A 166 -2.10 -16.88 4.71
N ALA A 167 -2.39 -16.11 3.67
CA ALA A 167 -2.07 -16.43 2.29
C ALA A 167 -0.78 -15.71 1.86
N ASP A 168 -0.23 -16.07 0.71
CA ASP A 168 0.97 -15.43 0.15
C ASP A 168 0.63 -14.18 -0.68
N TRP A 169 -0.40 -14.25 -1.55
CA TRP A 169 -0.93 -13.07 -2.27
C TRP A 169 -2.39 -13.21 -2.75
N PHE A 170 -2.95 -14.43 -2.74
CA PHE A 170 -4.32 -14.71 -3.16
C PHE A 170 -4.95 -15.85 -2.34
N TYR A 171 -6.27 -15.97 -2.42
CA TYR A 171 -7.06 -17.03 -1.81
C TYR A 171 -8.27 -17.37 -2.68
N ILE A 172 -8.64 -18.65 -2.76
CA ILE A 172 -9.86 -19.11 -3.45
C ILE A 172 -10.89 -19.52 -2.40
N SER A 173 -11.84 -18.63 -2.12
CA SER A 173 -12.93 -18.91 -1.18
C SER A 173 -13.96 -19.84 -1.81
N ASN A 174 -14.29 -20.92 -1.11
CA ASN A 174 -15.34 -21.89 -1.45
C ASN A 174 -15.32 -22.41 -2.90
N LYS A 175 -14.16 -22.39 -3.56
CA LYS A 175 -13.96 -22.81 -4.97
C LYS A 175 -14.77 -22.02 -6.01
N ASP A 176 -15.29 -20.84 -5.66
CA ASP A 176 -16.10 -20.03 -6.59
C ASP A 176 -15.63 -18.57 -6.74
N THR A 177 -14.70 -18.12 -5.88
CA THR A 177 -14.26 -16.74 -5.80
C THR A 177 -12.75 -16.66 -5.61
N LEU A 178 -12.05 -16.10 -6.60
CA LEU A 178 -10.64 -15.71 -6.50
C LEU A 178 -10.57 -14.34 -5.82
N ILE A 179 -9.71 -14.23 -4.81
CA ILE A 179 -9.54 -13.01 -4.03
C ILE A 179 -8.05 -12.73 -3.97
N GLU A 180 -7.66 -11.54 -4.42
CA GLU A 180 -6.32 -11.01 -4.24
C GLU A 180 -6.41 -9.51 -3.99
N HIS A 181 -5.35 -8.90 -3.45
CA HIS A 181 -5.40 -7.47 -3.22
C HIS A 181 -5.44 -6.67 -4.54
N GLY A 182 -4.76 -7.16 -5.59
CA GLY A 182 -4.73 -6.55 -6.93
C GLY A 182 -3.42 -5.81 -7.27
N HIS A 183 -2.54 -5.56 -6.28
CA HIS A 183 -1.27 -4.87 -6.47
C HIS A 183 -0.29 -5.57 -7.43
N GLN A 184 -0.44 -6.86 -7.68
CA GLN A 184 0.38 -7.61 -8.65
C GLN A 184 0.16 -7.17 -10.10
N GLN A 185 -0.87 -6.33 -10.33
CA GLN A 185 -1.23 -5.76 -11.61
C GLN A 185 -0.81 -4.29 -11.75
N ASP A 186 -0.23 -3.71 -10.70
CA ASP A 186 0.34 -2.37 -10.71
C ASP A 186 1.89 -2.48 -10.68
N PRO A 187 2.59 -2.06 -11.75
CA PRO A 187 4.04 -2.17 -11.83
C PRO A 187 4.79 -1.32 -10.79
N TYR A 188 4.12 -0.36 -10.15
CA TYR A 188 4.69 0.45 -9.07
C TYR A 188 4.48 -0.17 -7.67
N CYS A 189 3.50 -1.06 -7.52
CA CYS A 189 3.09 -1.62 -6.23
C CYS A 189 3.28 -3.14 -6.13
N MET A 190 3.55 -3.83 -7.23
CA MET A 190 3.70 -5.28 -7.25
C MET A 190 4.86 -5.79 -6.38
N CYS A 191 4.65 -6.93 -5.72
CA CYS A 191 5.71 -7.66 -5.03
C CYS A 191 6.27 -8.72 -6.00
N GLU A 192 7.53 -8.57 -6.43
CA GLU A 192 8.15 -9.41 -7.48
C GLU A 192 8.12 -10.92 -7.22
N ASN A 193 8.19 -11.32 -5.95
CA ASN A 193 8.16 -12.73 -5.60
C ASN A 193 7.45 -12.90 -4.25
N PRO A 194 6.10 -12.98 -4.22
CA PRO A 194 5.37 -13.15 -2.96
C PRO A 194 5.68 -14.51 -2.31
N LEU A 195 6.14 -15.52 -3.04
CA LEU A 195 6.56 -16.79 -2.44
C LEU A 195 7.90 -16.70 -1.70
N ASN A 196 8.73 -15.72 -2.03
CA ASN A 196 10.05 -15.50 -1.44
C ASN A 196 10.52 -14.05 -1.64
N PRO A 197 9.95 -13.07 -0.92
CA PRO A 197 10.23 -11.64 -1.14
C PRO A 197 11.56 -11.18 -0.50
N PHE A 198 12.37 -12.12 -0.04
CA PHE A 198 13.54 -11.85 0.80
C PHE A 198 14.80 -11.58 -0.01
N LEU A 199 15.59 -10.63 0.49
CA LEU A 199 16.95 -10.33 0.07
C LEU A 199 17.92 -10.73 1.20
N LEU A 200 19.15 -11.07 0.83
CA LEU A 200 20.22 -11.31 1.78
C LEU A 200 21.11 -10.07 1.88
N ASP A 201 21.15 -9.44 3.05
CA ASP A 201 21.94 -8.23 3.34
C ASP A 201 22.93 -8.52 4.48
N TYR A 202 24.19 -8.78 4.17
CA TYR A 202 25.27 -9.05 5.16
C TYR A 202 24.88 -10.01 6.32
N ASN A 203 24.22 -11.12 5.99
CA ASN A 203 23.66 -12.15 6.91
C ASN A 203 22.33 -11.81 7.62
N GLU A 204 21.70 -10.70 7.29
CA GLU A 204 20.34 -10.37 7.74
C GLU A 204 19.34 -10.53 6.59
N LEU A 205 18.14 -11.02 6.90
CA LEU A 205 17.04 -11.06 5.94
C LEU A 205 16.34 -9.70 5.91
N SER A 206 16.20 -9.15 4.71
CA SER A 206 15.36 -7.99 4.44
C SER A 206 14.34 -8.32 3.36
N ILE A 207 13.32 -7.48 3.21
CA ILE A 207 12.32 -7.60 2.16
C ILE A 207 12.60 -6.60 1.05
N ARG A 208 12.47 -7.06 -0.20
CA ARG A 208 12.40 -6.17 -1.37
C ARG A 208 11.04 -5.49 -1.37
N LEU A 209 11.02 -4.18 -1.11
CA LEU A 209 9.79 -3.40 -1.14
C LEU A 209 9.42 -2.99 -2.58
N PRO A 210 8.13 -2.96 -2.92
CA PRO A 210 7.67 -2.31 -4.15
C PRO A 210 8.02 -0.82 -4.17
N PHE A 211 8.08 -0.23 -5.37
CA PHE A 211 8.46 1.18 -5.53
C PHE A 211 7.57 2.13 -4.73
N GLY A 212 6.25 1.92 -4.75
CA GLY A 212 5.28 2.75 -4.02
C GLY A 212 5.58 2.80 -2.51
N ASN A 213 5.95 1.68 -1.91
CA ASN A 213 6.32 1.57 -0.50
C ASN A 213 7.63 2.29 -0.19
N VAL A 214 8.64 2.14 -1.05
CA VAL A 214 9.91 2.88 -0.93
C VAL A 214 9.69 4.39 -1.04
N ALA A 215 8.82 4.83 -1.97
CA ALA A 215 8.43 6.23 -2.13
C ALA A 215 7.63 6.74 -0.92
N CYS A 216 6.69 5.96 -0.39
CA CYS A 216 5.95 6.29 0.83
C CYS A 216 6.92 6.55 1.99
N ARG A 217 7.87 5.64 2.20
CA ARG A 217 8.89 5.73 3.23
C ARG A 217 9.80 6.96 3.08
N TYR A 218 10.42 7.18 1.92
CA TYR A 218 11.42 8.26 1.78
C TYR A 218 10.86 9.61 1.39
N ILE A 219 9.64 9.68 0.89
CA ILE A 219 8.98 10.93 0.49
C ILE A 219 7.86 11.20 1.49
N MET A 220 6.80 10.37 1.48
CA MET A 220 5.55 10.66 2.18
C MET A 220 5.72 10.77 3.70
N ASN A 221 6.56 9.94 4.33
CA ASN A 221 6.84 10.07 5.77
C ASN A 221 7.48 11.40 6.18
N GLY A 222 8.08 12.13 5.23
CA GLY A 222 8.55 13.50 5.47
C GLY A 222 7.64 14.60 4.93
N LEU A 223 6.52 14.26 4.29
CA LEU A 223 5.52 15.21 3.78
C LEU A 223 4.28 15.16 4.68
N GLY A 224 4.44 15.48 5.97
CA GLY A 224 3.43 15.18 6.97
C GLY A 224 2.10 15.93 6.85
N LEU A 225 1.98 16.99 6.03
CA LEU A 225 0.69 17.65 5.82
C LEU A 225 -0.19 16.97 4.76
N PHE A 226 0.33 15.96 4.06
CA PHE A 226 -0.40 15.30 2.99
C PHE A 226 -0.97 13.96 3.47
N ASN A 227 -2.24 13.72 3.18
CA ASN A 227 -2.88 12.43 3.40
C ASN A 227 -2.66 11.54 2.16
N PRO A 228 -1.94 10.40 2.28
CA PRO A 228 -1.67 9.52 1.14
C PRO A 228 -2.90 8.77 0.62
N HIS A 229 -3.95 8.63 1.43
CA HIS A 229 -5.16 7.89 1.07
C HIS A 229 -6.10 8.67 0.12
N VAL A 230 -5.80 9.94 -0.16
CA VAL A 230 -6.61 10.80 -1.04
C VAL A 230 -5.74 11.54 -2.04
N GLU A 231 -5.84 11.18 -3.32
CA GLU A 231 -5.06 11.81 -4.39
C GLU A 231 -5.22 13.33 -4.48
N LYS A 232 -6.46 13.80 -4.31
CA LYS A 232 -6.79 15.24 -4.34
C LYS A 232 -6.05 16.04 -3.27
N ASN A 233 -5.57 15.38 -2.22
CA ASN A 233 -4.83 16.02 -1.14
C ASN A 233 -3.41 16.46 -1.57
N TYR A 234 -2.78 15.76 -2.53
CA TYR A 234 -1.45 16.10 -3.03
C TYR A 234 -1.39 16.50 -4.51
N ILE A 235 -2.41 16.18 -5.31
CA ILE A 235 -2.55 16.66 -6.69
C ILE A 235 -3.36 17.97 -6.69
N MET A 236 -2.65 19.10 -6.65
CA MET A 236 -3.23 20.45 -6.63
C MET A 236 -2.96 21.21 -7.94
N SER A 237 -3.89 22.08 -8.34
CA SER A 237 -3.56 23.12 -9.32
C SER A 237 -2.53 24.11 -8.76
N VAL A 238 -1.84 24.84 -9.63
CA VAL A 238 -0.83 25.85 -9.22
C VAL A 238 -1.43 26.87 -8.24
N GLY A 239 -2.63 27.36 -8.49
CA GLY A 239 -3.31 28.32 -7.62
C GLY A 239 -3.69 27.74 -6.25
N GLN A 240 -4.13 26.47 -6.21
CA GLN A 240 -4.41 25.77 -4.96
C GLN A 240 -3.12 25.53 -4.16
N TYR A 241 -2.05 25.08 -4.83
CA TYR A 241 -0.75 24.86 -4.20
C TYR A 241 -0.17 26.14 -3.61
N LEU A 242 -0.24 27.28 -4.32
CA LEU A 242 0.24 28.56 -3.79
C LEU A 242 -0.53 28.99 -2.53
N LYS A 243 -1.87 28.86 -2.55
CA LYS A 243 -2.70 29.15 -1.37
C LYS A 243 -2.33 28.22 -0.21
N PHE A 244 -2.18 26.93 -0.48
CA PHE A 244 -1.78 25.93 0.50
C PHE A 244 -0.38 26.22 1.07
N PHE A 245 0.55 26.63 0.21
CA PHE A 245 1.92 26.93 0.59
C PHE A 245 1.99 28.09 1.58
N PHE A 246 1.34 29.22 1.26
CA PHE A 246 1.34 30.38 2.14
C PHE A 246 0.48 30.18 3.40
N LYS A 247 -0.57 29.35 3.33
CA LYS A 247 -1.43 29.06 4.48
C LYS A 247 -0.77 28.10 5.49
N TYR A 248 -0.07 27.06 5.03
CA TYR A 248 0.45 25.99 5.89
C TYR A 248 1.94 25.69 5.74
N LEU A 249 2.44 25.56 4.50
CA LEU A 249 3.80 25.04 4.28
C LEU A 249 4.87 26.02 4.72
N ILE A 250 4.69 27.33 4.54
CA ILE A 250 5.69 28.33 4.91
C ILE A 250 6.03 28.30 6.41
N THR A 251 5.06 27.96 7.27
CA THR A 251 5.24 27.87 8.72
C THR A 251 5.62 26.46 9.17
N THR A 252 5.12 25.41 8.50
CA THR A 252 5.29 24.02 8.96
C THR A 252 6.42 23.27 8.27
N GLN A 253 6.57 23.46 6.95
CA GLN A 253 7.56 22.79 6.09
C GLN A 253 8.09 23.71 4.97
N PRO A 254 8.79 24.81 5.30
CA PRO A 254 9.27 25.76 4.28
C PRO A 254 10.27 25.12 3.30
N LEU A 255 10.96 24.05 3.71
CA LEU A 255 11.90 23.28 2.89
C LEU A 255 11.26 22.01 2.29
N ILE A 256 9.96 22.06 1.97
CA ILE A 256 9.25 20.93 1.36
C ILE A 256 9.89 20.47 0.05
N ILE A 257 10.32 21.39 -0.81
CA ILE A 257 10.97 21.07 -2.10
C ILE A 257 12.25 20.27 -1.84
N TRP A 258 13.06 20.67 -0.85
CA TRP A 258 14.24 19.91 -0.46
C TRP A 258 13.89 18.53 0.11
N THR A 259 12.82 18.46 0.91
CA THR A 259 12.34 17.21 1.51
C THR A 259 11.88 16.22 0.45
N TRP A 260 11.16 16.69 -0.57
CA TRP A 260 10.75 15.92 -1.74
C TRP A 260 11.95 15.54 -2.61
N PHE A 261 12.84 16.49 -2.94
CA PHE A 261 14.00 16.23 -3.81
C PHE A 261 14.90 15.16 -3.21
N TRP A 262 15.30 15.32 -1.95
CA TRP A 262 16.13 14.33 -1.26
C TRP A 262 15.42 12.99 -1.14
N GLY A 263 14.13 12.99 -0.79
CA GLY A 263 13.33 11.77 -0.73
C GLY A 263 13.28 11.03 -2.06
N SER A 264 13.11 11.76 -3.16
CA SER A 264 13.06 11.23 -4.53
C SER A 264 14.40 10.66 -4.97
N VAL A 265 15.51 11.37 -4.71
CA VAL A 265 16.87 10.86 -5.02
C VAL A 265 17.16 9.58 -4.23
N VAL A 266 16.84 9.55 -2.93
CA VAL A 266 17.03 8.35 -2.09
C VAL A 266 16.12 7.20 -2.56
N THR A 267 14.89 7.49 -2.96
CA THR A 267 13.96 6.49 -3.53
C THR A 267 14.55 5.87 -4.79
N LEU A 268 14.93 6.71 -5.76
CA LEU A 268 15.55 6.26 -7.02
C LEU A 268 16.82 5.45 -6.77
N TRP A 269 17.69 5.93 -5.89
CA TRP A 269 18.91 5.23 -5.52
C TRP A 269 18.61 3.87 -4.89
N HIS A 270 17.71 3.82 -3.91
CA HIS A 270 17.34 2.60 -3.21
C HIS A 270 16.79 1.55 -4.18
N VAL A 271 15.76 1.89 -4.97
CA VAL A 271 15.15 0.89 -5.88
C VAL A 271 16.13 0.44 -6.96
N THR A 272 17.03 1.30 -7.39
CA THR A 272 18.09 0.95 -8.35
C THR A 272 19.13 0.03 -7.70
N ALA A 273 19.58 0.34 -6.49
CA ALA A 273 20.55 -0.47 -5.75
C ALA A 273 19.99 -1.86 -5.42
N ASP A 274 18.71 -1.95 -5.05
CA ASP A 274 18.02 -3.21 -4.72
C ASP A 274 17.98 -4.21 -5.89
N ARG A 275 18.10 -3.74 -7.14
CA ARG A 275 18.23 -4.62 -8.31
C ARG A 275 19.52 -5.42 -8.31
N PHE A 276 20.56 -4.91 -7.66
CA PHE A 276 21.86 -5.58 -7.52
C PHE A 276 21.97 -6.41 -6.23
N SER A 277 20.97 -6.32 -5.35
CA SER A 277 20.92 -7.14 -4.12
C SER A 277 20.66 -8.61 -4.44
N GLU A 278 21.28 -9.51 -3.67
CA GLU A 278 21.12 -10.95 -3.84
C GLU A 278 19.76 -11.43 -3.29
N PRO A 279 18.91 -12.05 -4.12
CA PRO A 279 17.71 -12.72 -3.63
C PRO A 279 18.08 -13.85 -2.66
N PHE A 280 17.41 -13.91 -1.52
CA PHE A 280 17.68 -14.96 -0.53
C PHE A 280 17.31 -16.34 -1.08
N LYS A 281 18.27 -17.25 -1.11
CA LYS A 281 18.09 -18.65 -1.52
C LYS A 281 17.95 -19.54 -0.29
N SER A 282 16.71 -19.93 0.04
CA SER A 282 16.46 -20.86 1.14
C SER A 282 16.86 -22.30 0.81
N SER A 283 17.01 -23.13 1.84
CA SER A 283 17.11 -24.59 1.71
C SER A 283 15.82 -25.26 1.21
N ILE A 284 14.68 -24.58 1.33
CA ILE A 284 13.39 -25.03 0.79
C ILE A 284 13.37 -24.81 -0.72
N SER A 285 13.02 -25.83 -1.49
CA SER A 285 12.91 -25.75 -2.95
C SER A 285 11.75 -24.83 -3.35
N HIS A 286 11.88 -24.22 -4.55
CA HIS A 286 10.81 -23.43 -5.14
C HIS A 286 9.49 -24.21 -5.21
N GLU A 287 9.53 -25.46 -5.65
CA GLU A 287 8.36 -26.33 -5.78
C GLU A 287 7.66 -26.57 -4.44
N LYS A 288 8.42 -26.77 -3.36
CA LYS A 288 7.82 -26.93 -2.04
C LYS A 288 7.12 -25.65 -1.57
N ARG A 289 7.65 -24.46 -1.91
CA ARG A 289 6.98 -23.18 -1.60
C ARG A 289 5.69 -23.02 -2.39
N VAL A 290 5.69 -23.41 -3.67
CA VAL A 290 4.49 -23.43 -4.51
C VAL A 290 3.43 -24.36 -3.92
N ASP A 291 3.81 -25.57 -3.50
CA ASP A 291 2.90 -26.53 -2.89
C ASP A 291 2.30 -25.99 -1.58
N GLU A 292 3.13 -25.41 -0.71
CA GLU A 292 2.68 -24.81 0.55
C GLU A 292 1.76 -23.60 0.32
N ALA A 293 2.06 -22.74 -0.66
CA ALA A 293 1.22 -21.60 -1.02
C ALA A 293 -0.12 -22.05 -1.61
N ALA A 294 -0.12 -23.10 -2.45
CA ALA A 294 -1.35 -23.69 -2.99
C ALA A 294 -2.28 -24.17 -1.86
N VAL A 295 -1.73 -24.84 -0.84
CA VAL A 295 -2.51 -25.27 0.34
C VAL A 295 -3.09 -24.07 1.10
N ARG A 296 -2.28 -23.03 1.35
CA ARG A 296 -2.74 -21.81 2.05
C ARG A 296 -3.82 -21.06 1.27
N ALA A 297 -3.73 -21.04 -0.05
CA ALA A 297 -4.66 -20.36 -0.95
C ALA A 297 -5.91 -21.18 -1.32
N GLN A 298 -6.05 -22.43 -0.83
CA GLN A 298 -7.09 -23.38 -1.27
C GLN A 298 -7.08 -23.65 -2.77
N ALA A 299 -5.89 -23.67 -3.37
CA ALA A 299 -5.65 -23.82 -4.79
C ALA A 299 -4.80 -25.07 -5.11
N THR A 300 -4.44 -25.23 -6.38
CA THR A 300 -3.46 -26.24 -6.81
C THR A 300 -2.11 -25.58 -7.12
N PRO A 301 -1.00 -26.33 -7.10
CA PRO A 301 0.30 -25.83 -7.55
C PRO A 301 0.29 -25.26 -8.98
N ALA A 302 -0.56 -25.79 -9.87
CA ALA A 302 -0.70 -25.28 -11.23
C ALA A 302 -1.27 -23.86 -11.23
N ILE A 303 -2.38 -23.64 -10.50
CA ILE A 303 -3.02 -22.32 -10.35
C ILE A 303 -2.02 -21.29 -9.80
N VAL A 304 -1.21 -21.66 -8.80
CA VAL A 304 -0.16 -20.79 -8.25
C VAL A 304 0.79 -20.31 -9.35
N ARG A 305 1.37 -21.23 -10.13
CA ARG A 305 2.33 -20.87 -11.18
C ARG A 305 1.67 -20.04 -12.27
N GLU A 306 0.50 -20.48 -12.73
CA GLU A 306 -0.22 -19.81 -13.82
C GLU A 306 -0.69 -18.40 -13.44
N LEU A 307 -1.13 -18.16 -12.20
CA LEU A 307 -1.45 -16.81 -11.73
C LEU A 307 -0.20 -15.93 -11.62
N GLN A 308 0.95 -16.48 -11.22
CA GLN A 308 2.22 -15.74 -11.18
C GLN A 308 2.68 -15.29 -12.58
N GLU A 309 2.43 -16.08 -13.62
CA GLU A 309 2.72 -15.69 -15.01
C GLU A 309 1.88 -14.51 -15.51
N LEU A 310 0.79 -14.17 -14.80
CA LEU A 310 -0.04 -13.01 -15.11
C LEU A 310 0.46 -11.71 -14.47
N PHE A 311 1.51 -11.76 -13.65
CA PHE A 311 2.06 -10.57 -13.00
C PHE A 311 2.64 -9.59 -14.03
N VAL A 312 2.48 -8.30 -13.75
CA VAL A 312 3.10 -7.27 -14.58
C VAL A 312 4.62 -7.23 -14.36
N SER A 313 5.34 -6.58 -15.26
CA SER A 313 6.76 -6.31 -15.04
C SER A 313 6.94 -5.10 -14.12
N PRO A 314 7.82 -5.16 -13.10
CA PRO A 314 7.97 -4.05 -12.16
C PRO A 314 8.59 -2.82 -12.84
N ALA A 315 8.07 -1.63 -12.52
CA ALA A 315 8.57 -0.35 -13.03
C ALA A 315 10.04 -0.09 -12.63
N THR A 316 10.49 -0.71 -11.54
CA THR A 316 11.88 -0.63 -11.04
C THR A 316 12.91 -1.24 -11.98
N ASN A 317 12.50 -2.00 -13.01
CA ASN A 317 13.38 -2.46 -14.07
C ASN A 317 13.89 -1.33 -14.97
N ASP A 318 13.21 -0.17 -15.00
CA ASP A 318 13.61 1.00 -15.78
C ASP A 318 13.85 2.21 -14.85
N PRO A 319 15.11 2.52 -14.49
CA PRO A 319 15.44 3.69 -13.67
C PRO A 319 15.02 5.03 -14.29
N ILE A 320 14.91 5.12 -15.63
CA ILE A 320 14.45 6.34 -16.31
C ILE A 320 12.95 6.52 -16.09
N LEU A 321 12.17 5.43 -16.15
CA LEU A 321 10.75 5.45 -15.81
C LEU A 321 10.53 5.91 -14.37
N ILE A 322 11.31 5.39 -13.43
CA ILE A 322 11.25 5.83 -12.02
C ILE A 322 11.64 7.31 -11.87
N ALA A 323 12.70 7.76 -12.54
CA ALA A 323 13.12 9.15 -12.50
C ALA A 323 12.04 10.10 -13.09
N LYS A 324 11.32 9.65 -14.12
CA LYS A 324 10.15 10.35 -14.66
C LYS A 324 9.04 10.41 -13.63
N GLU A 325 8.64 9.29 -13.03
CA GLU A 325 7.55 9.26 -12.04
C GLU A 325 7.85 10.20 -10.85
N LEU A 326 9.10 10.20 -10.39
CA LEU A 326 9.59 11.06 -9.31
C LEU A 326 9.84 12.51 -9.72
N TRP A 327 9.51 12.95 -10.94
CA TRP A 327 9.75 14.32 -11.45
C TRP A 327 11.23 14.75 -11.48
N LEU A 328 12.17 13.82 -11.28
CA LEU A 328 13.61 14.09 -11.28
C LEU A 328 14.14 14.43 -12.67
N ASP A 329 13.54 13.86 -13.72
CA ASP A 329 13.82 14.17 -15.11
C ASP A 329 13.54 15.65 -15.44
N ARG A 330 12.38 16.16 -15.00
CA ARG A 330 11.93 17.53 -15.21
C ARG A 330 12.77 18.51 -14.40
N LEU A 331 13.11 18.15 -13.16
CA LEU A 331 14.03 18.94 -12.35
C LEU A 331 15.41 19.02 -13.00
N PHE A 332 15.93 17.90 -13.52
CA PHE A 332 17.19 17.88 -14.25
C PHE A 332 17.16 18.80 -15.46
N LEU A 333 16.10 18.77 -16.27
CA LEU A 333 15.93 19.66 -17.42
C LEU A 333 15.92 21.15 -17.01
N ILE A 334 15.25 21.50 -15.90
CA ILE A 334 15.22 22.88 -15.38
C ILE A 334 16.63 23.32 -14.98
N ILE A 335 17.34 22.52 -14.17
CA ILE A 335 18.68 22.86 -13.66
C ILE A 335 19.70 22.90 -14.81
N PHE A 336 19.67 21.92 -15.70
CA PHE A 336 20.55 21.85 -16.86
C PHE A 336 20.30 23.03 -17.81
N GLY A 337 19.05 23.31 -18.14
CA GLY A 337 18.67 24.46 -18.96
C GLY A 337 19.13 25.79 -18.36
N PHE A 338 18.93 25.97 -17.05
CA PHE A 338 19.44 27.13 -16.33
C PHE A 338 20.96 27.23 -16.39
N GLY A 339 21.68 26.13 -16.18
CA GLY A 339 23.15 26.08 -16.25
C GLY A 339 23.69 26.44 -17.63
N VAL A 340 23.12 25.86 -18.68
CA VAL A 340 23.51 26.16 -20.08
C VAL A 340 23.26 27.63 -20.40
N VAL A 341 22.08 28.16 -20.06
CA VAL A 341 21.75 29.57 -20.28
C VAL A 341 22.67 30.49 -19.47
N TYR A 342 22.94 30.15 -18.21
CA TYR A 342 23.81 30.93 -17.34
C TYR A 342 25.23 31.01 -17.92
N VAL A 343 25.79 29.88 -18.35
CA VAL A 343 27.13 29.84 -18.99
C VAL A 343 27.13 30.64 -20.28
N PHE A 344 26.12 30.48 -21.14
CA PHE A 344 26.00 31.20 -22.39
C PHE A 344 25.90 32.73 -22.21
N VAL A 345 25.04 33.21 -21.31
CA VAL A 345 24.91 34.65 -21.03
C VAL A 345 26.13 35.20 -20.31
N SER A 346 26.77 34.42 -19.44
CA SER A 346 28.03 34.82 -18.80
C SER A 346 29.15 34.98 -19.82
N PHE A 347 29.22 34.08 -20.81
CA PHE A 347 30.10 34.21 -21.96
C PHE A 347 29.77 35.47 -22.75
N LEU A 348 28.52 35.69 -23.18
CA LEU A 348 28.14 36.90 -23.91
C LEU A 348 28.44 38.19 -23.13
N LYS A 349 28.24 38.19 -21.81
CA LYS A 349 28.60 39.31 -20.94
C LYS A 349 30.10 39.62 -21.00
N SER A 350 30.98 38.63 -21.04
CA SER A 350 32.43 38.87 -21.08
C SER A 350 32.90 39.49 -22.39
N TYR A 351 32.19 39.27 -23.50
CA TYR A 351 32.53 39.86 -24.82
C TYR A 351 31.74 41.12 -25.16
N LEU A 352 30.46 41.19 -24.79
CA LEU A 352 29.52 42.23 -25.23
C LEU A 352 29.12 43.21 -24.13
N GLY A 353 29.55 42.99 -22.88
CA GLY A 353 29.22 43.86 -21.75
C GLY A 353 27.72 43.85 -21.36
N ILE A 354 26.96 42.85 -21.81
CA ILE A 354 25.52 42.76 -21.53
C ILE A 354 25.24 42.41 -20.06
N SER A 355 24.05 42.79 -19.59
CA SER A 355 23.58 42.47 -18.24
C SER A 355 23.30 40.96 -18.05
N LEU A 356 23.56 40.41 -16.86
CA LEU A 356 23.16 39.03 -16.53
C LEU A 356 21.63 38.83 -16.51
N PHE A 357 20.85 39.92 -16.39
CA PHE A 357 19.38 39.85 -16.47
C PHE A 357 18.88 39.32 -17.83
N TRP A 358 19.71 39.32 -18.88
CA TRP A 358 19.37 38.70 -20.16
C TRP A 358 19.19 37.18 -20.08
N ILE A 359 19.52 36.52 -18.96
CA ILE A 359 19.21 35.10 -18.70
C ILE A 359 17.70 34.81 -18.79
N PHE A 360 16.83 35.75 -18.42
CA PHE A 360 15.38 35.49 -18.39
C PHE A 360 14.76 35.31 -19.78
N LEU A 361 15.33 35.93 -20.83
CA LEU A 361 14.82 35.81 -22.19
C LEU A 361 14.93 34.37 -22.76
N PRO A 362 16.12 33.75 -22.84
CA PRO A 362 16.25 32.37 -23.30
C PRO A 362 15.53 31.38 -22.38
N LEU A 363 15.50 31.62 -21.05
CA LEU A 363 14.70 30.78 -20.14
C LEU A 363 13.21 30.84 -20.50
N ALA A 364 12.66 32.03 -20.76
CA ALA A 364 11.27 32.19 -21.17
C ALA A 364 10.98 31.48 -22.51
N LEU A 365 11.92 31.52 -23.46
CA LEU A 365 11.83 30.79 -24.73
C LEU A 365 11.85 29.27 -24.55
N MET A 366 12.45 28.75 -23.47
CA MET A 366 12.43 27.32 -23.16
C MET A 366 11.12 26.83 -22.52
N ILE A 367 10.29 27.73 -21.96
CA ILE A 367 9.05 27.37 -21.25
C ILE A 367 8.09 26.54 -22.12
N PRO A 368 7.77 26.92 -23.39
CA PRO A 368 6.86 26.12 -24.22
C PRO A 368 7.36 24.70 -24.45
N PHE A 369 8.67 24.52 -24.67
CA PHE A 369 9.28 23.20 -24.87
C PHE A 369 9.25 22.37 -23.58
N PHE A 370 9.54 22.99 -22.44
CA PHE A 370 9.41 22.33 -21.13
C PHE A 370 7.97 21.90 -20.86
N LEU A 371 6.98 22.77 -21.10
CA LEU A 371 5.57 22.44 -20.91
C LEU A 371 5.10 21.34 -21.86
N PHE A 372 5.55 21.37 -23.12
CA PHE A 372 5.27 20.31 -24.09
C PHE A 372 5.81 18.96 -23.59
N TYR A 373 7.09 18.92 -23.19
CA TYR A 373 7.70 17.71 -22.63
C TYR A 373 6.98 17.25 -21.37
N ALA A 374 6.77 18.14 -20.38
CA ALA A 374 6.15 17.80 -19.11
C ALA A 374 4.72 17.25 -19.25
N ARG A 375 3.98 17.70 -20.27
CA ARG A 375 2.65 17.16 -20.62
C ARG A 375 2.71 15.85 -21.40
N SER A 376 3.80 15.60 -22.13
CA SER A 376 3.98 14.35 -22.88
C SER A 376 4.34 13.16 -21.98
N VAL A 377 4.85 13.42 -20.78
CA VAL A 377 5.11 12.39 -19.77
C VAL A 377 3.79 12.03 -19.08
N THR A 378 3.22 10.89 -19.46
CA THR A 378 2.08 10.29 -18.76
C THR A 378 2.59 9.48 -17.56
N SER A 379 1.95 9.67 -16.40
CA SER A 379 2.14 8.75 -15.27
C SER A 379 1.29 7.51 -15.53
N LEU A 380 1.91 6.33 -15.47
CA LEU A 380 1.18 5.09 -15.69
C LEU A 380 0.36 4.69 -14.44
N VAL A 381 0.58 5.34 -13.29
CA VAL A 381 -0.12 5.07 -12.02
C VAL A 381 -1.65 5.18 -12.16
N GLY A 382 -2.15 6.03 -13.05
CA GLY A 382 -3.58 6.18 -13.31
C GLY A 382 -4.18 5.11 -14.22
N GLU A 383 -3.40 4.55 -15.14
CA GLU A 383 -3.87 3.55 -16.11
C GLU A 383 -4.12 2.19 -15.45
N TYR A 384 -3.33 1.82 -14.44
CA TYR A 384 -3.44 0.53 -13.73
C TYR A 384 -4.57 0.48 -12.69
N LYS A 385 -5.32 1.57 -12.51
CA LYS A 385 -6.50 1.61 -11.62
C LYS A 385 -7.78 1.11 -12.27
N GLU A 386 -7.76 0.88 -13.58
CA GLU A 386 -8.87 0.31 -14.32
C GLU A 386 -8.67 -1.20 -14.52
N PRO A 387 -9.68 -2.04 -14.20
CA PRO A 387 -9.60 -3.47 -14.41
C PRO A 387 -9.51 -3.79 -15.90
N SER A 388 -8.65 -4.74 -16.25
CA SER A 388 -8.52 -5.25 -17.62
C SER A 388 -9.42 -6.46 -17.82
N GLU A 389 -10.38 -6.37 -18.73
CA GLU A 389 -11.26 -7.49 -19.10
C GLU A 389 -10.46 -8.74 -19.48
N SER A 390 -9.41 -8.58 -20.28
CA SER A 390 -8.57 -9.71 -20.70
C SER A 390 -7.83 -10.35 -19.54
N LEU A 391 -7.40 -9.57 -18.54
CA LEU A 391 -6.71 -10.08 -17.37
C LEU A 391 -7.68 -10.83 -16.46
N LEU A 392 -8.83 -10.22 -16.15
CA LEU A 392 -9.87 -10.83 -15.32
C LEU A 392 -10.37 -12.15 -15.92
N ALA A 393 -10.55 -12.21 -17.25
CA ALA A 393 -10.91 -13.44 -17.96
C ALA A 393 -9.85 -14.55 -17.78
N LYS A 394 -8.55 -14.22 -17.94
CA LYS A 394 -7.46 -15.18 -17.73
C LYS A 394 -7.37 -15.66 -16.29
N GLN A 395 -7.49 -14.76 -15.31
CA GLN A 395 -7.48 -15.14 -13.89
C GLN A 395 -8.66 -16.05 -13.54
N SER A 396 -9.85 -15.73 -14.04
CA SER A 396 -11.06 -16.53 -13.91
C SER A 396 -10.88 -17.93 -14.51
N GLU A 397 -10.30 -18.03 -15.70
CA GLU A 397 -10.01 -19.30 -16.38
C GLU A 397 -9.01 -20.14 -15.59
N VAL A 398 -7.86 -19.56 -15.22
CA VAL A 398 -6.79 -20.23 -14.47
C VAL A 398 -7.30 -20.73 -13.12
N ALA A 399 -7.99 -19.88 -12.35
CA ALA A 399 -8.50 -20.26 -11.04
C ALA A 399 -9.75 -21.16 -11.11
N GLY A 400 -10.37 -21.30 -12.29
CA GLY A 400 -11.59 -22.08 -12.48
C GLY A 400 -12.81 -21.50 -11.76
N VAL A 401 -12.86 -20.18 -11.61
CA VAL A 401 -13.93 -19.45 -10.89
C VAL A 401 -14.58 -18.42 -11.79
N ARG A 402 -15.77 -17.92 -11.43
CA ARG A 402 -16.45 -16.85 -12.18
C ARG A 402 -16.42 -15.50 -11.48
N ARG A 403 -15.82 -15.42 -10.29
CA ARG A 403 -15.75 -14.20 -9.50
C ARG A 403 -14.32 -13.87 -9.11
N VAL A 404 -13.93 -12.60 -9.29
CA VAL A 404 -12.63 -12.07 -8.91
C VAL A 404 -12.83 -10.82 -8.05
N VAL A 405 -12.24 -10.80 -6.85
CA VAL A 405 -12.36 -9.69 -5.90
C VAL A 405 -10.98 -9.04 -5.65
N TYR A 406 -10.90 -7.72 -5.84
CA TYR A 406 -9.73 -6.88 -5.56
C TYR A 406 -9.95 -5.90 -4.37
N GLY A 407 -8.90 -5.19 -3.95
CA GLY A 407 -8.95 -4.07 -2.98
C GLY A 407 -8.11 -2.84 -3.37
N HIS A 408 -6.89 -3.06 -3.88
CA HIS A 408 -5.79 -2.12 -4.10
C HIS A 408 -6.09 -0.70 -4.64
N THR A 409 -7.12 -0.49 -5.46
CA THR A 409 -7.38 0.83 -6.07
C THR A 409 -8.13 1.79 -5.14
N HIS A 410 -8.65 1.32 -4.01
CA HIS A 410 -9.54 2.03 -3.09
C HIS A 410 -10.90 2.44 -3.71
N ILE A 411 -11.16 2.06 -4.96
CA ILE A 411 -12.39 2.41 -5.68
C ILE A 411 -13.34 1.22 -5.60
N ALA A 412 -14.37 1.34 -4.76
CA ALA A 412 -15.41 0.33 -4.64
C ALA A 412 -16.16 0.15 -5.97
N ARG A 413 -16.23 -1.09 -6.48
CA ARG A 413 -16.83 -1.46 -7.78
C ARG A 413 -17.52 -2.81 -7.70
N HIS A 414 -18.59 -2.99 -8.48
CA HIS A 414 -19.25 -4.28 -8.71
C HIS A 414 -19.75 -4.29 -10.15
N GLU A 415 -19.02 -4.98 -11.01
CA GLU A 415 -19.16 -4.89 -12.47
C GLU A 415 -18.99 -6.28 -13.10
N PHE A 416 -19.51 -6.45 -14.32
CA PHE A 416 -19.37 -7.69 -15.08
C PHE A 416 -18.51 -7.44 -16.32
N TYR A 417 -17.47 -8.25 -16.46
CA TYR A 417 -16.55 -8.24 -17.60
C TYR A 417 -16.74 -9.56 -18.36
N GLY A 418 -17.57 -9.53 -19.40
CA GLY A 418 -18.05 -10.74 -20.06
C GLY A 418 -18.80 -11.65 -19.08
N VAL A 419 -18.22 -12.82 -18.75
CA VAL A 419 -18.79 -13.79 -17.80
C VAL A 419 -18.21 -13.69 -16.39
N VAL A 420 -17.23 -12.80 -16.17
CA VAL A 420 -16.54 -12.63 -14.90
C VAL A 420 -17.22 -11.55 -14.08
N GLU A 421 -17.67 -11.91 -12.88
CA GLU A 421 -18.14 -10.97 -11.87
C GLU A 421 -16.92 -10.39 -11.14
N HIS A 422 -16.66 -9.10 -11.32
CA HIS A 422 -15.58 -8.41 -10.65
C HIS A 422 -16.10 -7.50 -9.54
N LEU A 423 -15.51 -7.60 -8.35
CA LEU A 423 -15.77 -6.68 -7.25
C LEU A 423 -14.48 -6.07 -6.73
N ASN A 424 -14.56 -4.86 -6.21
CA ASN A 424 -13.53 -4.24 -5.40
C ASN A 424 -14.16 -3.71 -4.11
N SER A 425 -13.62 -4.12 -2.96
CA SER A 425 -14.15 -3.74 -1.64
C SER A 425 -13.99 -2.25 -1.32
N GLY A 426 -13.17 -1.50 -2.06
CA GLY A 426 -12.87 -0.10 -1.80
C GLY A 426 -11.84 0.04 -0.68
N SER A 427 -12.00 1.03 0.18
CA SER A 427 -11.07 1.28 1.28
C SER A 427 -11.79 1.68 2.57
N TRP A 428 -11.18 1.30 3.69
CA TRP A 428 -11.59 1.70 5.03
C TRP A 428 -10.66 2.76 5.62
N SER A 429 -9.54 3.06 4.97
CA SER A 429 -8.54 4.00 5.47
C SER A 429 -9.11 5.40 5.78
N PRO A 430 -8.55 6.11 6.78
CA PRO A 430 -8.97 7.48 7.11
C PRO A 430 -8.64 8.49 5.99
N ALA A 431 -9.58 8.64 5.06
CA ALA A 431 -9.43 9.41 3.84
C ALA A 431 -10.01 10.83 4.00
N PHE A 432 -9.13 11.85 4.13
CA PHE A 432 -9.53 13.25 4.29
C PHE A 432 -9.11 14.14 3.11
N THR A 433 -10.04 14.95 2.61
CA THR A 433 -9.77 15.92 1.51
C THR A 433 -8.95 17.12 1.97
N ASN A 434 -8.99 17.44 3.27
CA ASN A 434 -8.31 18.58 3.86
C ASN A 434 -7.39 18.19 5.02
N VAL A 435 -6.39 19.04 5.27
CA VAL A 435 -5.33 18.77 6.26
C VAL A 435 -5.83 18.87 7.70
N GLU A 436 -6.89 19.64 7.95
CA GLU A 436 -7.54 19.68 9.25
C GLU A 436 -8.39 18.44 9.54
N CYS A 437 -8.56 17.52 8.58
CA CYS A 437 -9.34 16.29 8.72
C CYS A 437 -10.79 16.56 9.16
N THR A 438 -11.45 17.51 8.49
CA THR A 438 -12.86 17.87 8.75
C THR A 438 -13.81 17.38 7.65
N GLU A 439 -13.26 17.00 6.50
CA GLU A 439 -14.01 16.50 5.34
C GLU A 439 -13.49 15.09 4.98
N THR A 440 -14.33 14.08 5.20
CA THR A 440 -14.01 12.65 4.96
C THR A 440 -14.62 12.14 3.65
N ILE A 441 -13.95 11.16 3.01
CA ILE A 441 -14.45 10.40 1.84
C ILE A 441 -14.85 8.97 2.25
N GLU A 442 -15.02 8.69 3.54
CA GLU A 442 -15.35 7.36 4.06
C GLU A 442 -16.46 6.65 3.27
N LYS A 443 -16.11 5.46 2.77
CA LYS A 443 -17.08 4.56 2.13
C LYS A 443 -17.36 3.32 2.95
N ASN A 444 -16.40 2.84 3.78
CA ASN A 444 -16.53 1.64 4.63
C ASN A 444 -17.27 0.51 3.90
N THR A 445 -16.88 0.26 2.66
CA THR A 445 -17.53 -0.71 1.78
C THR A 445 -16.94 -2.09 1.98
N TYR A 446 -17.75 -3.13 1.79
CA TYR A 446 -17.33 -4.51 1.92
C TYR A 446 -18.08 -5.38 0.92
N VAL A 447 -17.44 -6.48 0.50
CA VAL A 447 -18.12 -7.49 -0.31
C VAL A 447 -18.74 -8.51 0.63
N TRP A 448 -20.03 -8.77 0.42
CA TRP A 448 -20.79 -9.78 1.16
C TRP A 448 -21.22 -10.88 0.21
N ILE A 449 -20.80 -12.11 0.50
CA ILE A 449 -21.11 -13.29 -0.30
C ILE A 449 -22.00 -14.22 0.51
N THR A 450 -23.22 -14.44 0.01
CA THR A 450 -24.26 -15.24 0.65
C THR A 450 -24.49 -16.56 -0.09
N PRO A 451 -24.77 -17.66 0.62
CA PRO A 451 -25.20 -18.90 -0.01
C PRO A 451 -26.59 -18.73 -0.62
N THR A 452 -26.83 -19.31 -1.80
CA THR A 452 -28.16 -19.29 -2.44
C THR A 452 -28.85 -20.65 -2.33
N ASN A 453 -30.18 -20.64 -2.42
CA ASN A 453 -31.02 -21.84 -2.38
C ASN A 453 -31.28 -22.44 -3.77
N GLU A 454 -30.94 -21.73 -4.85
CA GLU A 454 -31.45 -22.02 -6.20
C GLU A 454 -30.52 -22.88 -7.07
N GLU A 455 -29.22 -22.94 -6.77
CA GLU A 455 -28.29 -23.92 -7.35
C GLU A 455 -27.25 -24.32 -6.32
N THR A 456 -26.85 -25.60 -6.33
CA THR A 456 -25.91 -26.20 -5.37
C THR A 456 -24.49 -25.61 -5.38
N TYR A 457 -24.19 -24.62 -6.24
CA TYR A 457 -22.84 -24.12 -6.47
C TYR A 457 -22.68 -22.60 -6.67
N SER A 458 -23.74 -21.79 -6.64
CA SER A 458 -23.60 -20.34 -6.84
C SER A 458 -23.87 -19.56 -5.55
N ARG A 459 -22.84 -18.96 -4.94
CA ARG A 459 -23.03 -17.92 -3.92
C ARG A 459 -23.31 -16.57 -4.60
N LYS A 460 -24.15 -15.73 -4.02
CA LYS A 460 -24.45 -14.38 -4.51
C LYS A 460 -23.52 -13.38 -3.83
N ALA A 461 -22.82 -12.54 -4.60
CA ALA A 461 -22.01 -11.45 -4.08
C ALA A 461 -22.74 -10.11 -4.20
N GLU A 462 -22.56 -9.25 -3.19
CA GLU A 462 -23.07 -7.89 -3.17
C GLU A 462 -22.00 -6.96 -2.60
N LEU A 463 -21.82 -5.79 -3.21
CA LEU A 463 -21.03 -4.71 -2.64
C LEU A 463 -21.91 -3.86 -1.74
N LEU A 464 -21.63 -3.86 -0.44
CA LEU A 464 -22.41 -3.17 0.58
C LEU A 464 -21.59 -2.06 1.22
N GLN A 465 -22.28 -1.04 1.74
CA GLN A 465 -21.68 0.03 2.53
C GLN A 465 -22.06 -0.16 4.00
N PHE A 466 -21.05 -0.19 4.87
CA PHE A 466 -21.26 -0.22 6.31
C PHE A 466 -21.38 1.22 6.84
N ALA A 467 -22.53 1.55 7.41
CA ALA A 467 -22.75 2.81 8.11
C ALA A 467 -22.62 2.56 9.63
N LYS A 468 -21.75 3.34 10.28
CA LYS A 468 -21.59 3.34 11.73
C LYS A 468 -22.94 3.66 12.39
N LYS A 469 -23.35 2.87 13.39
CA LYS A 469 -24.58 3.11 14.15
C LYS A 469 -24.38 4.17 15.23
#